data_AF-A0A059DSL6-F1
#
_entry.id   AF-A0A059DSL6-F1
#
_cell.length_a   1.000
_cell.length_b   1.000
_cell.length_c   1.000
_cell.angle_alpha   90.00
_cell.angle_beta   90.00
_cell.angle_gamma   90.00
#
_symmetry.space_group_name_H-M   'P 1'
#
loop_
_entity.id
_entity.type
_entity.pdbx_description
1 polymer ?
#
loop_
_entity_poly.entity_id
_entity_poly.type
_entity_poly.pdbx_seq_one_letter_code
_entity_poly.pdbx_strand_id
1 'polypeptide(L)'
;MVPGEALVQAGLSQNQSALRTASTEYCDKAVDAGWVKSSGGLAGLANTLINGITNDQAEADTYAARIGAGSEAPALVLARIVSDSQAARTGLGEVSREAHTLLQETGAHTATRADVMSYERALVRAQMAYRSFQSALGEVSARSDMDIDTAPVDKELDAFEDVIDNARETADQLADKYASVNSAKS
;
A
#
# COMPACT_ATOMS: atom_id res chain seq x y z
N MET A 1 28.56 22.49 -25.16
CA MET A 1 28.71 21.41 -24.17
C MET A 1 27.98 21.87 -22.92
N VAL A 2 26.80 21.33 -22.61
CA VAL A 2 26.10 21.62 -21.34
C VAL A 2 26.18 20.36 -20.47
N PRO A 3 27.24 20.21 -19.67
CA PRO A 3 27.37 19.09 -18.73
C PRO A 3 26.55 19.29 -17.43
N GLY A 4 25.73 20.34 -17.34
CA GLY A 4 24.97 20.65 -16.11
C GLY A 4 23.69 19.84 -15.94
N GLU A 5 22.89 19.65 -17.00
CA GLU A 5 21.54 19.06 -16.85
C GLU A 5 21.59 17.53 -16.62
N ALA A 6 22.51 16.82 -17.28
CA ALA A 6 22.66 15.37 -17.11
C ALA A 6 23.20 14.99 -15.72
N LEU A 7 24.02 15.83 -15.10
CA LEU A 7 24.53 15.62 -13.74
C LEU A 7 23.47 15.89 -12.66
N VAL A 8 22.59 16.88 -12.88
CA VAL A 8 21.46 17.15 -11.96
C VAL A 8 20.46 16.01 -11.98
N GLN A 9 20.17 15.46 -13.16
CA GLN A 9 19.26 14.31 -13.29
C GLN A 9 19.86 13.01 -12.74
N ALA A 10 21.18 12.80 -12.90
CA ALA A 10 21.89 11.67 -12.29
C ALA A 10 21.95 11.79 -10.76
N GLY A 11 22.20 12.98 -10.20
CA GLY A 11 22.24 13.20 -8.75
C GLY A 11 20.89 13.09 -8.03
N LEU A 12 19.78 13.33 -8.74
CA LEU A 12 18.41 13.14 -8.24
C LEU A 12 17.97 11.67 -8.22
N SER A 13 18.40 10.87 -9.19
CA SER A 13 18.10 9.43 -9.24
C SER A 13 19.01 8.57 -8.36
N GLN A 14 20.24 9.04 -8.08
CA GLN A 14 21.25 8.27 -7.32
C GLN A 14 21.07 8.37 -5.80
N ASN A 15 20.03 9.04 -5.32
CA ASN A 15 19.81 9.34 -3.90
C ASN A 15 18.37 9.01 -3.45
N GLN A 16 17.71 8.00 -4.06
CA GLN A 16 16.58 7.33 -3.44
C GLN A 16 17.11 6.31 -2.42
N SER A 17 16.64 6.39 -1.18
CA SER A 17 16.92 5.34 -0.19
C SER A 17 16.23 4.05 -0.64
N ALA A 18 16.76 2.89 -0.23
CA ALA A 18 16.12 1.60 -0.46
C ALA A 18 14.66 1.60 0.03
N LEU A 19 14.39 2.25 1.16
CA LEU A 19 13.05 2.46 1.70
C LEU A 19 12.12 3.20 0.74
N ARG A 20 12.58 4.28 0.09
CA ARG A 20 11.76 5.03 -0.88
C ARG A 20 11.44 4.21 -2.12
N THR A 21 12.40 3.45 -2.61
CA THR A 21 12.19 2.54 -3.75
C THR A 21 11.18 1.46 -3.39
N ALA A 22 11.39 0.73 -2.30
CA ALA A 22 10.46 -0.32 -1.85
C ALA A 22 9.04 0.23 -1.59
N SER A 23 8.94 1.40 -0.95
CA SER A 23 7.63 2.03 -0.69
C SER A 23 6.89 2.41 -1.98
N THR A 24 7.62 2.88 -2.99
CA THR A 24 7.05 3.25 -4.29
C THR A 24 6.59 2.01 -5.04
N GLU A 25 7.44 0.99 -5.14
CA GLU A 25 7.11 -0.29 -5.77
C GLU A 25 5.90 -0.95 -5.11
N TYR A 26 5.80 -0.90 -3.78
CA TYR A 26 4.64 -1.39 -3.05
C TYR A 26 3.36 -0.63 -3.42
N CYS A 27 3.42 0.71 -3.44
CA CYS A 27 2.27 1.54 -3.79
C CYS A 27 1.79 1.28 -5.21
N ASP A 28 2.72 1.17 -6.15
CA ASP A 28 2.41 0.93 -7.57
C ASP A 28 1.81 -0.46 -7.74
N LYS A 29 2.42 -1.49 -7.13
CA LYS A 29 1.87 -2.85 -7.11
C LYS A 29 0.45 -2.91 -6.53
N ALA A 30 0.18 -2.19 -5.44
CA ALA A 30 -1.14 -2.17 -4.83
C ALA A 30 -2.22 -1.59 -5.75
N VAL A 31 -1.86 -0.60 -6.58
CA VAL A 31 -2.75 0.00 -7.57
C VAL A 31 -2.90 -0.93 -8.78
N ASP A 32 -1.79 -1.42 -9.33
CA ASP A 32 -1.78 -2.28 -10.52
C ASP A 32 -2.53 -3.59 -10.29
N ALA A 33 -2.30 -4.21 -9.14
CA ALA A 33 -3.01 -5.43 -8.72
C ALA A 33 -4.48 -5.15 -8.37
N GLY A 34 -4.86 -3.89 -8.18
CA GLY A 34 -6.24 -3.50 -7.92
C GLY A 34 -6.71 -3.65 -6.49
N TRP A 35 -5.80 -3.85 -5.55
CA TRP A 35 -6.12 -3.94 -4.13
C TRP A 35 -6.65 -2.61 -3.60
N VAL A 36 -6.20 -1.50 -4.18
CA VAL A 36 -6.68 -0.16 -3.87
C VAL A 36 -7.15 0.55 -5.11
N LYS A 37 -8.16 1.41 -4.96
CA LYS A 37 -8.61 2.27 -6.04
C LYS A 37 -7.47 3.20 -6.45
N SER A 38 -7.23 3.27 -7.77
CA SER A 38 -6.39 4.32 -8.32
C SER A 38 -7.10 5.64 -8.08
N SER A 39 -6.55 6.48 -7.20
CA SER A 39 -6.89 7.90 -7.18
C SER A 39 -6.40 8.41 -8.53
N GLY A 40 -7.28 8.53 -9.54
CA GLY A 40 -6.96 8.72 -10.96
C GLY A 40 -6.16 9.99 -11.33
N GLY A 41 -5.41 10.56 -10.39
CA GLY A 41 -4.65 11.78 -10.52
C GLY A 41 -5.56 12.97 -10.80
N LEU A 42 -4.95 14.03 -11.32
CA LEU A 42 -5.67 15.21 -11.78
C LEU A 42 -6.65 14.88 -12.93
N ALA A 43 -6.35 13.90 -13.77
CA ALA A 43 -7.21 13.48 -14.87
C ALA A 43 -8.50 12.81 -14.38
N GLY A 44 -8.40 11.92 -13.39
CA GLY A 44 -9.54 11.30 -12.73
C GLY A 44 -10.37 12.31 -11.93
N LEU A 45 -9.72 13.30 -11.31
CA LEU A 45 -10.40 14.39 -10.63
C LEU A 45 -11.15 15.31 -11.62
N ALA A 46 -10.51 15.68 -12.73
CA ALA A 46 -11.13 16.45 -13.80
C ALA A 46 -12.31 15.70 -14.43
N ASN A 47 -12.15 14.40 -14.69
CA ASN A 47 -13.23 13.55 -15.20
C ASN A 47 -14.39 13.46 -14.21
N THR A 48 -14.12 13.33 -12.91
CA THR A 48 -15.14 13.33 -11.86
C THR A 48 -15.87 14.68 -11.77
N LEU A 49 -15.17 15.79 -11.93
CA LEU A 49 -15.76 17.14 -11.92
C LEU A 49 -16.59 17.42 -13.18
N ILE A 50 -16.17 16.93 -14.34
CA ILE A 50 -16.84 17.16 -15.63
C ILE A 50 -18.05 16.23 -15.80
N ASN A 51 -17.89 14.96 -15.48
CA ASN A 51 -18.87 13.92 -15.80
C ASN A 51 -19.64 13.41 -14.58
N GLY A 52 -19.25 13.81 -13.36
CA GLY A 52 -19.73 13.17 -12.14
C GLY A 52 -19.20 11.75 -11.98
N ILE A 53 -19.37 11.17 -10.79
CA ILE A 53 -19.29 9.73 -10.58
C ILE A 53 -20.72 9.23 -10.44
N THR A 54 -21.12 8.27 -11.29
CA THR A 54 -22.36 7.52 -11.07
C THR A 54 -22.10 6.40 -10.07
N ASN A 55 -23.11 6.00 -9.30
CA ASN A 55 -22.96 4.93 -8.31
C ASN A 55 -22.47 3.62 -8.95
N ASP A 56 -22.96 3.26 -10.13
CA ASP A 56 -22.54 2.03 -10.83
C ASP A 56 -21.05 2.03 -11.17
N GLN A 57 -20.49 3.20 -11.51
CA GLN A 57 -19.08 3.36 -11.83
C GLN A 57 -18.20 3.44 -10.58
N ALA A 58 -18.77 3.83 -9.43
CA ALA A 58 -18.11 3.74 -8.14
C ALA A 58 -17.99 2.30 -7.66
N GLU A 59 -19.07 1.52 -7.80
CA GLU A 59 -19.18 0.11 -7.40
C GLU A 59 -18.33 -0.82 -8.27
N ALA A 60 -18.33 -0.64 -9.60
CA ALA A 60 -17.56 -1.46 -10.53
C ALA A 60 -16.03 -1.34 -10.37
N ASP A 61 -15.56 -0.27 -9.73
CA ASP A 61 -14.14 0.01 -9.50
C ASP A 61 -13.60 -0.57 -8.18
N THR A 62 -14.45 -1.27 -7.42
CA THR A 62 -14.05 -1.89 -6.15
C THR A 62 -13.25 -3.17 -6.37
N TYR A 63 -12.41 -3.52 -5.38
CA TYR A 63 -11.70 -4.80 -5.39
C TYR A 63 -12.68 -5.98 -5.46
N ALA A 64 -13.79 -5.91 -4.71
CA ALA A 64 -14.82 -6.94 -4.66
C ALA A 64 -15.45 -7.18 -6.03
N ALA A 65 -15.85 -6.12 -6.74
CA ALA A 65 -16.35 -6.21 -8.11
C ALA A 65 -15.30 -6.81 -9.07
N ARG A 66 -14.03 -6.40 -8.95
CA ARG A 66 -12.94 -6.89 -9.81
C ARG A 66 -12.66 -8.39 -9.68
N ILE A 67 -12.80 -8.94 -8.47
CA ILE A 67 -12.62 -10.39 -8.27
C ILE A 67 -13.94 -11.16 -8.41
N GLY A 68 -15.04 -10.47 -8.70
CA GLY A 68 -16.37 -11.05 -8.85
C GLY A 68 -16.94 -11.60 -7.53
N ALA A 69 -16.75 -10.89 -6.42
CA ALA A 69 -17.20 -11.34 -5.09
C ALA A 69 -18.69 -11.74 -5.06
N GLY A 70 -19.56 -10.99 -5.75
CA GLY A 70 -20.98 -11.28 -5.89
C GLY A 70 -21.38 -12.25 -7.02
N SER A 71 -20.47 -12.66 -7.91
CA SER A 71 -20.84 -13.39 -9.15
C SER A 71 -20.02 -14.66 -9.44
N GLU A 72 -18.74 -14.68 -9.06
CA GLU A 72 -17.83 -15.80 -9.32
C GLU A 72 -18.01 -16.93 -8.31
N ALA A 73 -17.39 -18.09 -8.54
CA ALA A 73 -17.48 -19.19 -7.58
C ALA A 73 -16.85 -18.79 -6.22
N PRO A 74 -17.53 -18.98 -5.07
CA PRO A 74 -17.01 -18.54 -3.77
C PRO A 74 -15.60 -19.08 -3.46
N ALA A 75 -15.30 -20.32 -3.83
CA ALA A 75 -13.98 -20.93 -3.65
C ALA A 75 -12.87 -20.12 -4.35
N LEU A 76 -13.13 -19.64 -5.57
CA LEU A 76 -12.17 -18.87 -6.36
C LEU A 76 -11.98 -17.48 -5.79
N VAL A 77 -13.06 -16.84 -5.34
CA VAL A 77 -13.03 -15.53 -4.69
C VAL A 77 -12.22 -15.60 -3.40
N LEU A 78 -12.49 -16.56 -2.51
CA LEU A 78 -11.78 -16.70 -1.24
C LEU A 78 -10.29 -17.01 -1.46
N ALA A 79 -9.97 -17.91 -2.39
CA ALA A 79 -8.58 -18.20 -2.75
C ALA A 79 -7.87 -16.97 -3.31
N ARG A 80 -8.59 -16.13 -4.06
CA ARG A 80 -8.05 -14.88 -4.59
C ARG A 80 -7.78 -13.87 -3.48
N ILE A 81 -8.70 -13.70 -2.52
CA ILE A 81 -8.52 -12.83 -1.36
C ILE A 81 -7.29 -13.26 -0.56
N VAL A 82 -7.10 -14.55 -0.30
CA VAL A 82 -5.91 -15.08 0.41
C VAL A 82 -4.63 -14.76 -0.36
N SER A 83 -4.60 -15.03 -1.66
CA SER A 83 -3.40 -14.78 -2.48
C SER A 83 -3.02 -13.29 -2.53
N ASP A 84 -4.02 -12.42 -2.76
CA ASP A 84 -3.80 -10.98 -2.84
C ASP A 84 -3.43 -10.36 -1.48
N SER A 85 -4.08 -10.80 -0.39
CA SER A 85 -3.73 -10.38 0.97
C SER A 85 -2.33 -10.82 1.39
N GLN A 86 -1.93 -12.05 1.06
CA GLN A 86 -0.57 -12.54 1.28
C GLN A 86 0.47 -11.72 0.51
N ALA A 87 0.18 -11.38 -0.75
CA ALA A 87 1.07 -10.56 -1.56
C ALA A 87 1.17 -9.12 -1.02
N ALA A 88 0.07 -8.55 -0.54
CA ALA A 88 0.03 -7.22 0.07
C ALA A 88 0.76 -7.19 1.42
N ARG A 89 0.55 -8.20 2.27
CA ARG A 89 1.23 -8.35 3.55
C ARG A 89 2.73 -8.53 3.38
N THR A 90 3.15 -9.40 2.45
CA THR A 90 4.57 -9.64 2.17
C THR A 90 5.26 -8.37 1.69
N GLY A 91 4.63 -7.64 0.77
CA GLY A 91 5.17 -6.36 0.29
C GLY A 91 5.31 -5.30 1.38
N LEU A 92 4.32 -5.16 2.28
CA LEU A 92 4.44 -4.24 3.42
C LEU A 92 5.55 -4.69 4.39
N GLY A 93 5.71 -6.01 4.59
CA GLY A 93 6.79 -6.58 5.38
C GLY A 93 8.18 -6.27 4.81
N GLU A 94 8.34 -6.27 3.49
CA GLU A 94 9.58 -5.84 2.82
C GLU A 94 9.85 -4.35 3.03
N VAL A 95 8.84 -3.50 2.84
CA VAL A 95 8.95 -2.06 3.10
C VAL A 95 9.33 -1.77 4.55
N SER A 96 8.74 -2.49 5.51
CA SER A 96 9.05 -2.35 6.95
C SER A 96 10.45 -2.85 7.30
N ARG A 97 10.97 -3.86 6.59
CA ARG A 97 12.35 -4.30 6.74
C ARG A 97 13.33 -3.20 6.33
N GLU A 98 13.10 -2.54 5.20
CA GLU A 98 13.93 -1.41 4.75
C GLU A 98 13.85 -0.23 5.74
N ALA A 99 12.69 0.01 6.33
CA ALA A 99 12.53 1.00 7.39
C ALA A 99 13.36 0.66 8.63
N HIS A 100 13.34 -0.60 9.08
CA HIS A 100 14.18 -1.04 10.19
C HIS A 100 15.68 -0.93 9.90
N THR A 101 16.12 -1.26 8.68
CA THR A 101 17.51 -1.04 8.24
C THR A 101 17.89 0.44 8.40
N LEU A 102 17.06 1.35 7.88
CA LEU A 102 17.27 2.79 8.01
C LEU A 102 17.25 3.27 9.47
N LEU A 103 16.43 2.67 10.33
CA LEU A 103 16.40 2.97 11.77
C LEU A 103 17.70 2.54 12.49
N GLN A 104 18.34 1.47 12.03
CA GLN A 104 19.61 0.98 12.59
C GLN A 104 20.84 1.73 12.06
N GLU A 105 20.74 2.38 10.89
CA GLU A 105 21.85 3.17 10.33
C GLU A 105 22.24 4.34 11.24
N THR A 106 23.52 4.39 11.62
CA THR A 106 24.13 5.49 12.38
C THR A 106 25.06 6.30 11.48
N GLY A 107 24.93 7.63 11.43
CA GLY A 107 25.83 8.50 10.66
C GLY A 107 25.10 9.50 9.76
N ALA A 108 25.72 9.88 8.63
CA ALA A 108 25.17 10.88 7.69
C ALA A 108 23.95 10.38 6.88
N HIS A 109 23.63 9.09 6.94
CA HIS A 109 22.47 8.46 6.32
C HIS A 109 21.36 8.32 7.39
N THR A 110 20.72 9.45 7.67
CA THR A 110 19.62 9.53 8.63
C THR A 110 18.29 9.50 7.90
N ALA A 111 17.24 9.01 8.54
CA ALA A 111 15.87 9.14 8.05
C ALA A 111 15.58 10.58 7.62
N THR A 112 15.20 10.75 6.35
CA THR A 112 14.80 12.05 5.80
C THR A 112 13.28 12.17 5.83
N ARG A 113 12.75 13.40 5.75
CA ARG A 113 11.31 13.63 5.59
C ARG A 113 10.72 12.85 4.41
N ALA A 114 11.47 12.71 3.31
CA ALA A 114 11.01 11.98 2.14
C ALA A 114 10.87 10.47 2.41
N ASP A 115 11.75 9.91 3.25
CA ASP A 115 11.70 8.49 3.64
C ASP A 115 10.48 8.22 4.52
N VAL A 116 10.23 9.09 5.53
CA VAL A 116 9.05 9.00 6.40
C VAL A 116 7.76 9.07 5.58
N MET A 117 7.64 10.08 4.70
CA MET A 117 6.45 10.26 3.87
C MET A 117 6.20 9.09 2.90
N SER A 118 7.27 8.53 2.33
CA SER A 118 7.15 7.36 1.45
C SER A 118 6.67 6.13 2.22
N TYR A 119 7.20 5.89 3.41
CA TYR A 119 6.77 4.79 4.28
C TYR A 119 5.30 4.94 4.72
N GLU A 120 4.91 6.13 5.18
CA GLU A 120 3.52 6.43 5.55
C GLU A 120 2.56 6.22 4.39
N ARG A 121 2.94 6.64 3.17
CA ARG A 121 2.13 6.40 1.97
C ARG A 121 1.95 4.90 1.72
N ALA A 122 3.00 4.10 1.86
CA ALA A 122 2.91 2.64 1.73
C ALA A 122 1.99 2.04 2.80
N LEU A 123 2.12 2.46 4.07
CA LEU A 123 1.25 2.02 5.16
C LEU A 123 -0.23 2.35 4.90
N VAL A 124 -0.54 3.57 4.47
CA VAL A 124 -1.92 3.96 4.12
C VAL A 124 -2.45 3.09 2.98
N ARG A 125 -1.64 2.79 1.97
CA ARG A 125 -2.03 1.91 0.87
C ARG A 125 -2.29 0.48 1.35
N ALA A 126 -1.48 -0.04 2.26
CA ALA A 126 -1.71 -1.34 2.86
C ALA A 126 -3.03 -1.40 3.66
N GLN A 127 -3.31 -0.37 4.46
CA GLN A 127 -4.57 -0.25 5.20
C GLN A 127 -5.79 -0.15 4.28
N MET A 128 -5.65 0.53 3.14
CA MET A 128 -6.70 0.57 2.12
C MET A 128 -6.92 -0.80 1.47
N ALA A 129 -5.85 -1.54 1.17
CA ALA A 129 -5.92 -2.88 0.62
C ALA A 129 -6.57 -3.86 1.61
N TYR A 130 -6.16 -3.82 2.88
CA TYR A 130 -6.77 -4.62 3.94
C TYR A 130 -8.29 -4.41 4.03
N ARG A 131 -8.75 -3.15 4.05
CA ARG A 131 -10.19 -2.84 4.06
C ARG A 131 -10.92 -3.31 2.81
N SER A 132 -10.28 -3.26 1.63
CA SER A 132 -10.91 -3.73 0.39
C SER A 132 -11.06 -5.26 0.38
N PHE A 133 -10.09 -5.99 0.94
CA PHE A 133 -10.15 -7.43 1.13
C PHE A 133 -11.25 -7.83 2.12
N GLN A 134 -11.35 -7.13 3.26
CA GLN A 134 -12.45 -7.34 4.22
C GLN A 134 -13.82 -7.08 3.59
N SER A 135 -13.94 -6.03 2.79
CA SER A 135 -15.19 -5.73 2.08
C SER A 135 -15.58 -6.84 1.11
N ALA A 136 -14.61 -7.36 0.34
CA ALA A 136 -14.87 -8.47 -0.59
C ALA A 136 -15.22 -9.77 0.12
N LEU A 137 -14.57 -10.06 1.26
CA LEU A 137 -14.93 -11.18 2.12
C LEU A 137 -16.36 -11.04 2.64
N GLY A 138 -16.74 -9.85 3.11
CA GLY A 138 -18.11 -9.57 3.55
C GLY A 138 -19.14 -9.80 2.45
N GLU A 139 -18.83 -9.39 1.21
CA GLU A 139 -19.72 -9.58 0.06
C GLU A 139 -19.90 -11.06 -0.32
N VAL A 140 -18.80 -11.83 -0.43
CA VAL A 140 -18.90 -13.26 -0.77
C VAL A 140 -19.54 -14.06 0.36
N SER A 141 -19.25 -13.73 1.62
CA SER A 141 -19.82 -14.41 2.79
C SER A 141 -21.32 -14.16 2.98
N ALA A 142 -21.85 -13.07 2.44
CA ALA A 142 -23.28 -12.75 2.50
C ALA A 142 -24.12 -13.52 1.46
N ARG A 143 -23.49 -14.25 0.54
CA ARG A 143 -24.20 -14.95 -0.54
C ARG A 143 -24.89 -16.21 -0.03
N SER A 144 -26.04 -16.52 -0.64
CA SER A 144 -26.81 -17.72 -0.31
C SER A 144 -26.15 -19.03 -0.75
N ASP A 145 -25.26 -18.99 -1.74
CA ASP A 145 -24.51 -20.13 -2.26
C ASP A 145 -23.13 -20.31 -1.59
N MET A 146 -22.84 -19.52 -0.55
CA MET A 146 -21.64 -19.65 0.26
C MET A 146 -21.78 -20.82 1.24
N ASP A 147 -21.00 -21.88 1.03
CA ASP A 147 -20.91 -23.09 1.87
C ASP A 147 -19.45 -23.48 2.14
N ILE A 148 -18.55 -22.49 2.11
CA ILE A 148 -17.10 -22.70 2.25
C ILE A 148 -16.63 -22.03 3.53
N ASP A 149 -15.73 -22.71 4.24
CA ASP A 149 -15.08 -22.18 5.43
C ASP A 149 -14.21 -20.95 5.10
N THR A 150 -14.47 -19.84 5.79
CA THR A 150 -13.71 -18.59 5.64
C THR A 150 -12.46 -18.54 6.53
N ALA A 151 -12.29 -19.50 7.44
CA ALA A 151 -11.17 -19.50 8.40
C ALA A 151 -9.77 -19.31 7.76
N PRO A 152 -9.47 -19.86 6.55
CA PRO A 152 -8.19 -19.58 5.89
C PRO A 152 -8.03 -18.11 5.48
N VAL A 153 -9.12 -17.44 5.10
CA VAL A 153 -9.13 -16.02 4.75
C VAL A 153 -9.00 -15.18 6.01
N ASP A 154 -9.79 -15.48 7.04
CA ASP A 154 -9.76 -14.78 8.33
C ASP A 154 -8.35 -14.80 8.92
N LYS A 155 -7.71 -15.97 8.94
CA LYS A 155 -6.34 -16.14 9.42
C LYS A 155 -5.31 -15.29 8.65
N GLU A 156 -5.44 -15.20 7.33
CA GLU A 156 -4.51 -14.39 6.52
C GLU A 156 -4.76 -12.90 6.71
N LEU A 157 -6.02 -12.47 6.87
CA LEU A 157 -6.36 -11.08 7.19
C LEU A 157 -5.85 -10.70 8.59
N ASP A 158 -6.02 -11.55 9.60
CA ASP A 158 -5.46 -11.33 10.94
C ASP A 158 -3.93 -11.15 10.87
N ALA A 159 -3.24 -12.03 10.12
CA ALA A 159 -1.80 -11.90 9.92
C ALA A 159 -1.40 -10.62 9.18
N PHE A 160 -2.26 -10.09 8.31
CA PHE A 160 -2.00 -8.82 7.63
C PHE A 160 -2.23 -7.62 8.56
N GLU A 161 -3.25 -7.68 9.42
CA GLU A 161 -3.49 -6.69 10.46
C GLU A 161 -2.29 -6.59 11.42
N ASP A 162 -1.75 -7.72 11.87
CA ASP A 162 -0.54 -7.76 12.70
C ASP A 162 0.64 -7.03 12.03
N VAL A 163 0.83 -7.22 10.73
CA VAL A 163 1.91 -6.53 9.97
C VAL A 163 1.62 -5.03 9.83
N ILE A 164 0.36 -4.63 9.67
CA ILE A 164 -0.04 -3.22 9.64
C ILE A 164 0.22 -2.55 10.99
N ASP A 165 -0.05 -3.23 12.09
CA ASP A 165 0.17 -2.69 13.44
C ASP A 165 1.67 -2.52 13.73
N ASN A 166 2.49 -3.53 13.42
CA ASN A 166 3.95 -3.39 13.50
C ASN A 166 4.48 -2.25 12.59
N ALA A 167 3.86 -2.06 11.42
CA ALA A 167 4.23 -0.99 10.52
C ALA A 167 3.85 0.40 11.05
N ARG A 168 2.75 0.53 11.82
CA ARG A 168 2.41 1.79 12.51
C ARG A 168 3.50 2.16 13.52
N GLU A 169 3.92 1.20 14.35
CA GLU A 169 5.01 1.43 15.32
C GLU A 169 6.32 1.84 14.62
N THR A 170 6.62 1.23 13.47
CA THR A 170 7.80 1.57 12.67
C THR A 170 7.70 2.98 12.07
N ALA A 171 6.51 3.43 11.67
CA ALA A 171 6.29 4.80 11.18
C ALA A 171 6.58 5.83 12.29
N ASP A 172 6.10 5.57 13.50
CA ASP A 172 6.34 6.43 14.67
C ASP A 172 7.85 6.51 14.98
N GLN A 173 8.55 5.38 14.99
CA GLN A 173 10.00 5.34 15.20
C GLN A 173 10.77 6.12 14.12
N LEU A 174 10.35 6.02 12.85
CA LEU A 174 10.95 6.79 11.75
C LEU A 174 10.73 8.29 11.93
N ALA A 175 9.54 8.70 12.35
CA ALA A 175 9.22 10.10 12.64
C ALA A 175 10.07 10.64 13.81
N ASP A 176 10.21 9.88 14.90
CA ASP A 176 11.04 10.24 16.05
C ASP A 176 12.53 10.36 15.67
N LYS A 177 13.04 9.42 14.87
CA LYS A 177 14.42 9.47 14.36
C LYS A 177 14.63 10.71 13.48
N TYR A 178 13.68 11.04 12.61
CA TYR A 178 13.74 12.26 11.81
C TYR A 178 13.72 13.53 12.69
N ALA A 179 12.83 13.60 13.68
CA ALA A 179 12.69 14.76 14.57
C ALA A 179 13.97 14.98 15.41
N SER A 180 14.53 13.92 15.99
CA SER A 180 15.76 14.00 16.79
C SER A 180 16.95 14.49 15.96
N VAL A 181 17.13 14.00 14.74
CA VAL A 181 18.21 14.48 13.84
C VAL A 181 18.03 15.95 13.48
N ASN A 182 16.79 16.40 13.26
CA ASN A 182 16.52 17.80 12.95
C ASN A 182 16.80 18.72 14.15
N SER A 183 16.46 18.27 15.36
CA SER A 183 16.75 19.00 16.60
C SER A 183 18.25 19.12 16.90
N ALA A 184 19.05 18.10 16.54
CA ALA A 184 20.50 18.11 16.73
C ALA A 184 21.27 18.99 15.73
N LYS A 185 20.63 19.40 14.63
CA LYS A 185 21.20 20.29 13.60
C LYS A 185 20.83 21.76 13.79
N SER A 186 19.91 22.07 14.70
CA SER A 186 19.47 23.43 15.06
C SER A 186 20.30 23.98 16.22
#